data_AF-A0A4R4Q823-F1
#
_entry.id   AF-A0A4R4Q823-F1
#
_cell.length_a   1.000
_cell.length_b   1.000
_cell.length_c   1.000
_cell.angle_alpha   90.00
_cell.angle_beta   90.00
_cell.angle_gamma   90.00
#
_symmetry.space_group_name_H-M   'P 1'
#
loop_
_entity.id
_entity.type
_entity.pdbx_description
1 polymer ?
#
loop_
_entity_poly.entity_id
_entity_poly.type
_entity_poly.pdbx_seq_one_letter_code
_entity_poly.pdbx_strand_id
1 'polypeptide(L)'
;MRAGLVRNVRSGEHLTTFVVSGVATVLITRLILSLSGYPQIGGKGLHIAHVLPGGILMLVAISLLLGYVGPVVRPAAALVGGVGFGLFIDEVGKFVTSDNNYFYKPTAAIVYVVFVLIVLGSRFLSTRRPIDPREELANVIDHTVEGVAGGLSRQRKAQASELLGLVGPRVRGRREAAALLEACPSDEVELAAPVDAAWRWLQRTFERVATHPKAPTVAVVVLAVQAVGAPLIAVSVGSGLAQLSVSGVIVGSLLSATFTVRGWRQLRRARRLRAVRLFELAVLVSLLMTQVFQFAGTQFAAAGGMLLDLVLLGLLRAERDRLQREEELAKTTPAATTPLGLPPDPAAPRFPEDPSDPVL
;
A
#
# COMPACT_ATOMS: atom_id res chain seq x y z
N MET A 1 -8.04 11.32 26.52
CA MET A 1 -9.08 11.93 25.66
C MET A 1 -9.18 11.12 24.38
N ARG A 2 -10.35 10.60 24.00
CA ARG A 2 -10.56 9.97 22.69
C ARG A 2 -11.02 11.07 21.74
N ALA A 3 -10.15 11.52 20.84
CA ALA A 3 -10.38 12.69 19.99
C ALA A 3 -11.50 12.53 18.94
N GLY A 4 -12.33 11.48 19.03
CA GLY A 4 -13.41 11.21 18.05
C GLY A 4 -12.93 10.87 16.64
N LEU A 5 -11.62 10.69 16.43
CA LEU A 5 -11.03 10.42 15.12
C LEU A 5 -11.26 8.96 14.73
N VAL A 6 -12.22 8.73 13.84
CA VAL A 6 -12.49 7.42 13.24
C VAL A 6 -11.61 7.22 12.02
N ARG A 7 -10.89 6.09 11.95
CA ARG A 7 -10.08 5.75 10.78
C ARG A 7 -10.96 5.19 9.68
N ASN A 8 -10.77 5.69 8.46
CA ASN A 8 -11.36 5.10 7.27
C ASN A 8 -10.64 3.78 6.92
N VAL A 9 -11.39 2.68 6.78
CA VAL A 9 -10.84 1.35 6.41
C VAL A 9 -10.15 1.37 5.04
N ARG A 10 -10.58 2.24 4.12
CA ARG A 10 -10.01 2.47 2.79
C ARG A 10 -8.94 3.56 2.73
N SER A 11 -8.52 4.11 3.88
CA SER A 11 -7.51 5.18 3.95
C SER A 11 -6.20 4.84 3.23
N GLY A 12 -5.78 3.56 3.27
CA GLY A 12 -4.61 3.09 2.54
C GLY A 12 -4.76 3.18 1.02
N GLU A 13 -5.94 2.89 0.49
CA GLU A 13 -6.23 2.98 -0.95
C GLU A 13 -6.21 4.43 -1.43
N HIS A 14 -6.87 5.33 -0.69
CA HIS A 14 -6.90 6.75 -0.99
C HIS A 14 -5.50 7.36 -0.97
N LEU A 15 -4.71 7.07 0.05
CA LEU A 15 -3.35 7.63 0.10
C LEU A 15 -2.44 7.04 -0.97
N THR A 16 -2.55 5.73 -1.24
CA THR A 16 -1.80 5.12 -2.34
C THR A 16 -2.18 5.78 -3.66
N THR A 17 -3.46 6.05 -3.88
CA THR A 17 -3.94 6.76 -5.08
C THR A 17 -3.34 8.15 -5.17
N PHE A 18 -3.34 8.92 -4.08
CA PHE A 18 -2.73 10.25 -4.00
C PHE A 18 -1.23 10.23 -4.32
N VAL A 19 -0.48 9.29 -3.73
CA VAL A 19 0.97 9.17 -3.95
C VAL A 19 1.27 8.72 -5.38
N VAL A 20 0.58 7.69 -5.88
CA VAL A 20 0.80 7.17 -7.23
C VAL A 20 0.43 8.20 -8.28
N SER A 21 -0.69 8.90 -8.14
CA SER A 21 -1.06 9.96 -9.08
C SER A 21 -0.07 11.12 -9.03
N GLY A 22 0.36 11.55 -7.84
CA GLY A 22 1.36 12.61 -7.70
C GLY A 22 2.72 12.26 -8.31
N VAL A 23 3.25 11.06 -8.03
CA VAL A 23 4.50 10.59 -8.64
C VAL A 23 4.35 10.45 -10.15
N ALA A 24 3.25 9.86 -10.64
CA ALA A 24 3.01 9.74 -12.07
C ALA A 24 2.96 11.11 -12.74
N THR A 25 2.28 12.08 -12.12
CA THR A 25 2.25 13.47 -12.60
C THR A 25 3.64 14.09 -12.66
N VAL A 26 4.47 13.96 -11.62
CA VAL A 26 5.86 14.45 -11.65
C VAL A 26 6.64 13.84 -12.82
N LEU A 27 6.57 12.52 -12.99
CA LEU A 27 7.31 11.81 -14.04
C LEU A 27 6.82 12.18 -15.45
N ILE A 28 5.51 12.26 -15.64
CA ILE A 28 4.89 12.65 -16.92
C ILE A 28 5.25 14.09 -17.25
N THR A 29 5.13 15.02 -16.31
CA THR A 29 5.48 16.43 -16.50
C THR A 29 6.96 16.56 -16.89
N ARG A 30 7.87 15.88 -16.16
CA ARG A 30 9.30 15.89 -16.49
C ARG A 30 9.60 15.27 -17.85
N LEU A 31 8.92 14.18 -18.22
CA LEU A 31 9.07 13.57 -19.53
C LEU A 31 8.64 14.53 -20.63
N ILE A 32 7.47 15.16 -20.49
CA ILE A 32 6.97 16.15 -21.45
C ILE A 32 7.94 17.33 -21.58
N LEU A 33 8.44 17.87 -20.46
CA LEU A 33 9.41 18.97 -20.46
C LEU A 33 10.75 18.56 -21.10
N SER A 34 11.22 17.35 -20.83
CA SER A 34 12.44 16.81 -21.46
C SER A 34 12.28 16.64 -22.96
N LEU A 35 11.12 16.16 -23.43
CA LEU A 35 10.84 15.96 -24.85
C LEU A 35 10.62 17.29 -25.60
N SER A 36 10.06 18.28 -24.93
CA SER A 36 9.79 19.60 -25.51
C SER A 36 10.96 20.58 -25.41
N GLY A 37 12.06 20.20 -24.76
CA GLY A 37 13.25 21.06 -24.61
C GLY A 37 13.08 22.17 -23.57
N TYR A 38 12.25 21.96 -22.54
CA TYR A 38 11.94 22.93 -21.49
C TYR A 38 11.39 24.27 -22.02
N PRO A 39 10.27 24.27 -22.76
CA PRO A 39 9.67 25.48 -23.27
C PRO A 39 9.20 26.36 -22.12
N GLN A 40 9.64 27.61 -22.10
CA GLN A 40 9.20 28.57 -21.10
C GLN A 40 7.81 29.09 -21.47
N ILE A 41 6.79 28.70 -20.71
CA ILE A 41 5.44 29.25 -20.86
C ILE A 41 5.37 30.57 -20.08
N GLY A 42 5.50 31.66 -20.84
CA GLY A 42 5.41 33.04 -20.37
C GLY A 42 6.61 33.89 -20.82
N GLY A 43 6.34 35.14 -21.19
CA GLY A 43 7.32 36.09 -21.72
C GLY A 43 7.52 37.30 -20.79
N LYS A 44 8.65 38.01 -20.97
CA LYS A 44 9.02 39.24 -20.23
C LYS A 44 9.04 39.10 -18.70
N GLY A 45 9.51 37.97 -18.18
CA GLY A 45 9.69 37.75 -16.72
C GLY A 45 8.49 37.16 -15.99
N LEU A 46 7.38 36.86 -16.67
CA LEU A 46 6.30 36.02 -16.13
C LEU A 46 6.52 34.58 -16.58
N HIS A 47 6.74 33.67 -15.63
CA HIS A 47 6.67 32.22 -15.86
C HIS A 47 5.42 31.69 -15.17
N ILE A 48 4.49 31.10 -15.92
CA ILE A 48 3.35 30.40 -15.31
C ILE A 48 3.88 29.07 -14.79
N ALA A 49 4.22 29.03 -13.51
CA ALA A 49 4.66 27.81 -12.85
C ALA A 49 3.49 26.82 -12.78
N HIS A 50 3.76 25.54 -13.08
CA HIS A 50 2.78 24.46 -12.91
C HIS A 50 2.37 24.28 -11.42
N VAL A 51 3.06 24.96 -10.50
CA VAL A 51 2.64 25.18 -9.10
C VAL A 51 1.23 25.74 -8.98
N LEU A 52 0.86 26.73 -9.81
CA LEU A 52 -0.46 27.37 -9.73
C LEU A 52 -1.60 26.40 -10.05
N PRO A 53 -1.63 25.73 -11.22
CA PRO A 53 -2.64 24.70 -11.48
C PRO A 53 -2.54 23.55 -10.47
N GLY A 54 -1.34 23.21 -9.99
CA GLY A 54 -1.17 22.25 -8.88
C GLY A 54 -1.92 22.64 -7.60
N GLY A 55 -1.76 23.90 -7.16
CA GLY A 55 -2.47 24.47 -6.03
C GLY A 55 -3.98 24.51 -6.23
N ILE A 56 -4.45 24.87 -7.43
CA ILE A 56 -5.89 24.87 -7.78
C ILE A 56 -6.47 23.45 -7.69
N LEU A 57 -5.78 22.44 -8.23
CA LEU A 57 -6.26 21.05 -8.13
C LEU A 57 -6.29 20.56 -6.68
N MET A 58 -5.29 20.90 -5.86
CA MET A 58 -5.34 20.61 -4.42
C MET A 58 -6.51 21.33 -3.73
N LEU A 59 -6.78 22.59 -4.08
CA LEU A 59 -7.94 23.32 -3.58
C LEU A 59 -9.25 22.63 -3.99
N VAL A 60 -9.38 22.20 -5.24
CA VAL A 60 -10.54 21.42 -5.71
C VAL A 60 -10.70 20.14 -4.90
N ALA A 61 -9.61 19.41 -4.63
CA ALA A 61 -9.66 18.20 -3.81
C ALA A 61 -10.14 18.47 -2.38
N ILE A 62 -9.66 19.54 -1.74
CA ILE A 62 -10.13 19.96 -0.41
C ILE A 62 -11.60 20.37 -0.47
N SER A 63 -12.00 21.14 -1.49
CA SER A 63 -13.40 21.55 -1.69
C SER A 63 -14.33 20.36 -1.89
N LEU A 64 -13.89 19.30 -2.59
CA LEU A 64 -14.66 18.05 -2.71
C LEU A 64 -14.84 17.37 -1.35
N LEU A 65 -13.81 17.34 -0.52
CA LEU A 65 -13.86 16.72 0.82
C LEU A 65 -14.68 17.53 1.83
N LEU A 66 -14.74 18.86 1.68
CA LEU A 66 -15.51 19.75 2.55
C LEU A 66 -16.96 19.94 2.07
N GLY A 67 -17.18 19.92 0.76
CA GLY A 67 -18.48 20.19 0.14
C GLY A 67 -19.43 18.99 0.11
N TYR A 68 -18.90 17.77 0.21
CA TYR A 68 -19.68 16.53 0.13
C TYR A 68 -19.48 15.64 1.34
N VAL A 69 -20.55 14.97 1.75
CA VAL A 69 -20.55 13.99 2.83
C VAL A 69 -20.46 12.57 2.25
N GLY A 70 -19.74 11.69 2.93
CA GLY A 70 -19.66 10.27 2.60
C GLY A 70 -18.41 9.85 1.80
N PRO A 71 -18.32 8.56 1.44
CA PRO A 71 -17.10 7.97 0.90
C PRO A 71 -16.89 8.17 -0.61
N VAL A 72 -17.94 8.47 -1.39
CA VAL A 72 -17.89 8.51 -2.88
C VAL A 72 -16.88 9.50 -3.42
N VAL A 73 -16.75 10.67 -2.80
CA VAL A 73 -15.87 11.74 -3.29
C VAL A 73 -14.40 11.50 -2.94
N ARG A 74 -14.10 10.60 -1.99
CA ARG A 74 -12.74 10.42 -1.46
C ARG A 74 -11.76 9.86 -2.49
N PRO A 75 -12.09 8.85 -3.33
CA PRO A 75 -11.22 8.42 -4.42
C PRO A 75 -10.90 9.53 -5.42
N ALA A 76 -11.91 10.32 -5.82
CA ALA A 76 -11.72 11.43 -6.75
C ALA A 76 -10.86 12.53 -6.13
N ALA A 77 -11.12 12.92 -4.87
CA ALA A 77 -10.31 13.88 -4.14
C ALA A 77 -8.87 13.40 -3.95
N ALA A 78 -8.65 12.12 -3.67
CA ALA A 78 -7.32 11.54 -3.58
C ALA A 78 -6.57 11.61 -4.92
N LEU A 79 -7.24 11.26 -6.03
CA LEU A 79 -6.66 11.34 -7.38
C LEU A 79 -6.31 12.77 -7.76
N VAL A 80 -7.29 13.68 -7.70
CA VAL A 80 -7.16 15.10 -8.07
C VAL A 80 -6.15 15.79 -7.16
N GLY A 81 -6.22 15.54 -5.85
CA GLY A 81 -5.29 16.08 -4.87
C GLY A 81 -3.86 15.60 -5.12
N GLY A 82 -3.68 14.33 -5.47
CA GLY A 82 -2.37 13.77 -5.80
C GLY A 82 -1.79 14.36 -7.09
N VAL A 83 -2.60 14.51 -8.15
CA VAL A 83 -2.18 15.19 -9.39
C VAL A 83 -1.78 16.65 -9.08
N GLY A 84 -2.61 17.36 -8.31
CA GLY A 84 -2.32 18.73 -7.89
C GLY A 84 -1.03 18.85 -7.09
N PHE A 85 -0.83 17.95 -6.13
CA PHE A 85 0.39 17.88 -5.33
C PHE A 85 1.62 17.53 -6.19
N GLY A 86 1.48 16.63 -7.16
CA GLY A 86 2.53 16.27 -8.11
C GLY A 86 3.00 17.46 -8.95
N LEU A 87 2.08 18.24 -9.51
CA LEU A 87 2.40 19.48 -10.23
C LEU A 87 3.05 20.53 -9.31
N PHE A 88 2.57 20.64 -8.08
CA PHE A 88 3.10 21.56 -7.09
C PHE A 88 4.55 21.23 -6.69
N ILE A 89 4.79 19.97 -6.33
CA ILE A 89 6.09 19.55 -5.79
C ILE A 89 7.17 19.45 -6.88
N ASP A 90 6.79 19.26 -8.16
CA ASP A 90 7.76 19.19 -9.26
C ASP A 90 8.60 20.49 -9.41
N GLU A 91 7.98 21.62 -9.07
CA GLU A 91 8.58 22.95 -9.14
C GLU A 91 9.27 23.37 -7.84
N VAL A 92 9.34 22.49 -6.82
CA VAL A 92 9.95 22.83 -5.52
C VAL A 92 11.40 23.31 -5.68
N GLY A 93 12.11 22.83 -6.71
CA GLY A 93 13.48 23.26 -7.02
C GLY A 93 13.63 24.75 -7.23
N LYS A 94 12.65 25.39 -7.89
CA LYS A 94 12.64 26.85 -8.09
C LYS A 94 12.46 27.65 -6.80
N PHE A 95 12.03 27.04 -5.71
CA PHE A 95 11.75 27.76 -4.45
C PHE A 95 12.73 27.37 -3.33
N VAL A 96 13.58 26.38 -3.57
CA VAL A 96 14.59 25.93 -2.61
C VAL A 96 15.85 26.78 -2.68
N THR A 97 16.17 27.36 -3.84
CA THR A 97 17.37 28.18 -4.02
C THR A 97 17.02 29.66 -4.17
N SER A 98 17.86 30.53 -3.62
CA SER A 98 17.66 31.99 -3.65
C SER A 98 17.67 32.58 -5.07
N ASP A 99 18.19 31.84 -6.05
CA ASP A 99 18.27 32.18 -7.48
C ASP A 99 17.13 31.57 -8.32
N ASN A 100 16.17 30.90 -7.69
CA ASN A 100 15.06 30.18 -8.32
C ASN A 100 15.48 29.17 -9.39
N ASN A 101 16.54 28.41 -9.12
CA ASN A 101 17.16 27.51 -10.08
C ASN A 101 16.35 26.21 -10.25
N TYR A 102 15.66 26.11 -11.39
CA TYR A 102 14.89 24.92 -11.78
C TYR A 102 15.72 23.63 -11.83
N PHE A 103 17.02 23.72 -12.15
CA PHE A 103 17.93 22.58 -12.28
C PHE A 103 18.72 22.26 -11.01
N TYR A 104 18.27 22.76 -9.84
CA TYR A 104 18.89 22.41 -8.58
C TYR A 104 18.87 20.89 -8.38
N LYS A 105 20.04 20.24 -8.48
CA LYS A 105 20.17 18.77 -8.55
C LYS A 105 19.48 18.04 -7.39
N PRO A 106 19.47 18.53 -6.14
CA PRO A 106 18.77 17.88 -5.04
C PRO A 106 17.24 17.86 -5.15
N THR A 107 16.63 18.64 -6.05
CA THR A 107 15.16 18.74 -6.19
C THR A 107 14.48 17.39 -6.32
N ALA A 108 15.00 16.50 -7.18
CA ALA A 108 14.41 15.17 -7.36
C ALA A 108 14.51 14.31 -6.10
N ALA A 109 15.59 14.42 -5.33
CA ALA A 109 15.73 13.73 -4.06
C ALA A 109 14.77 14.29 -3.00
N ILE A 110 14.54 15.61 -2.99
CA ILE A 110 13.55 16.25 -2.10
C ILE A 110 12.14 15.73 -2.42
N VAL A 111 11.72 15.78 -3.68
CA VAL A 111 10.41 15.27 -4.13
C VAL A 111 10.25 13.80 -3.70
N TYR A 112 11.26 12.98 -3.94
CA TYR A 112 11.25 11.58 -3.55
C TYR A 112 11.11 11.38 -2.02
N VAL A 113 11.93 12.06 -1.22
CA VAL A 113 11.88 11.97 0.24
C VAL A 113 10.50 12.38 0.75
N VAL A 114 9.90 13.43 0.20
CA VAL A 114 8.55 13.86 0.58
C VAL A 114 7.52 12.75 0.33
N PHE A 115 7.50 12.14 -0.86
CA PHE A 115 6.58 11.02 -1.13
C PHE A 115 6.84 9.80 -0.23
N VAL A 116 8.11 9.46 0.02
CA VAL A 116 8.47 8.36 0.93
C VAL A 116 8.00 8.65 2.35
N LEU A 117 8.18 9.88 2.84
CA LEU A 117 7.72 10.29 4.18
C LEU A 117 6.19 10.24 4.28
N ILE A 118 5.45 10.61 3.23
CA ILE A 118 3.99 10.46 3.19
C ILE A 118 3.59 8.99 3.32
N VAL A 119 4.21 8.10 2.54
CA VAL A 119 3.94 6.66 2.58
C VAL A 119 4.29 6.06 3.95
N LEU A 120 5.47 6.36 4.48
CA LEU A 120 5.92 5.86 5.78
C LEU A 120 5.10 6.44 6.93
N GLY A 121 4.80 7.73 6.90
CA GLY A 121 4.00 8.43 7.91
C GLY A 121 2.58 7.84 7.99
N SER A 122 1.94 7.62 6.85
CA SER A 122 0.63 6.96 6.83
C SER A 122 0.68 5.54 7.32
N ARG A 123 1.66 4.75 6.86
CA ARG A 123 1.81 3.38 7.36
C ARG A 123 2.01 3.35 8.87
N PHE A 124 2.82 4.26 9.38
CA PHE A 124 3.05 4.41 10.80
C PHE A 124 1.76 4.73 11.55
N LEU A 125 0.91 5.63 11.02
CA LEU A 125 -0.40 5.93 11.60
C LEU A 125 -1.35 4.72 11.55
N SER A 126 -1.42 4.02 10.41
CA SER A 126 -2.37 2.93 10.20
C SER A 126 -2.03 1.66 10.97
N THR A 127 -0.74 1.36 11.19
CA THR A 127 -0.29 0.09 11.80
C THR A 127 -0.11 0.13 13.32
N ARG A 128 -0.24 1.31 13.95
CA ARG A 128 -0.06 1.45 15.41
C ARG A 128 -1.04 0.61 16.23
N ARG A 129 -2.28 0.44 15.74
CA ARG A 129 -3.35 -0.26 16.47
C ARG A 129 -4.27 -1.00 15.48
N PRO A 130 -4.76 -2.19 15.82
CA PRO A 130 -5.90 -2.80 15.12
C PRO A 130 -7.07 -1.82 15.04
N ILE A 131 -7.92 -1.94 14.03
CA ILE A 131 -9.16 -1.16 13.92
C ILE A 131 -10.08 -1.58 15.07
N ASP A 132 -10.60 -0.59 15.81
CA ASP A 132 -11.55 -0.87 16.90
C ASP A 132 -12.89 -1.29 16.27
N PRO A 133 -13.61 -2.30 16.81
CA PRO A 133 -14.92 -2.69 16.28
C PRO A 133 -15.93 -1.54 16.17
N ARG A 134 -15.77 -0.48 16.97
CA ARG A 134 -16.57 0.75 16.86
C ARG A 134 -16.16 1.62 15.68
N GLU A 135 -14.88 1.63 15.33
CA GLU A 135 -14.40 2.27 14.09
C GLU A 135 -14.95 1.52 12.87
N GLU A 136 -14.98 0.18 12.89
CA GLU A 136 -15.59 -0.63 11.83
C GLU A 136 -17.08 -0.30 11.66
N LEU A 137 -17.84 -0.26 12.76
CA LEU A 137 -19.25 0.13 12.72
C LEU A 137 -19.44 1.55 12.17
N ALA A 138 -18.58 2.50 12.54
CA ALA A 138 -18.64 3.86 12.02
C ALA A 138 -18.35 3.92 10.51
N ASN A 139 -17.48 3.06 9.99
CA ASN A 139 -17.27 2.95 8.54
C ASN A 139 -18.50 2.34 7.82
N VAL A 140 -19.20 1.38 8.44
CA VAL A 140 -20.49 0.90 7.90
C VAL A 140 -21.50 2.04 7.81
N ILE A 141 -21.64 2.83 8.89
CA ILE A 141 -22.55 3.99 8.91
C ILE A 141 -22.15 5.02 7.84
N ASP A 142 -20.86 5.28 7.66
CA ASP A 142 -20.36 6.19 6.64
C ASP A 142 -20.79 5.77 5.21
N HIS A 143 -20.83 4.46 4.92
CA HIS A 143 -21.40 3.95 3.66
C HIS A 143 -22.92 4.17 3.56
N THR A 144 -23.66 4.08 4.67
CA THR A 144 -25.11 4.33 4.65
C THR A 144 -25.47 5.80 4.40
N VAL A 145 -24.59 6.76 4.72
CA VAL A 145 -24.83 8.19 4.45
C VAL A 145 -25.06 8.44 2.96
N GLU A 146 -24.28 7.77 2.12
CA GLU A 146 -24.47 7.78 0.67
C GLU A 146 -25.77 7.08 0.28
N GLY A 147 -26.01 5.90 0.85
CA GLY A 147 -27.19 5.09 0.56
C GLY A 147 -28.51 5.80 0.88
N VAL A 148 -28.54 6.63 1.91
CA VAL A 148 -29.71 7.44 2.27
C VAL A 148 -29.97 8.54 1.24
N ALA A 149 -28.94 9.14 0.66
CA ALA A 149 -29.08 10.26 -0.27
C ALA A 149 -29.38 9.82 -1.71
N GLY A 150 -28.74 8.75 -2.19
CA GLY A 150 -28.80 8.34 -3.59
C GLY A 150 -29.00 6.84 -3.84
N GLY A 151 -29.18 6.04 -2.78
CA GLY A 151 -29.21 4.58 -2.88
C GLY A 151 -27.84 3.93 -2.95
N LEU A 152 -27.81 2.60 -2.86
CA LEU A 152 -26.59 1.80 -2.89
C LEU A 152 -26.59 0.83 -4.08
N SER A 153 -25.46 0.80 -4.79
CA SER A 153 -25.18 -0.26 -5.76
C SER A 153 -25.12 -1.62 -5.07
N ARG A 154 -25.43 -2.69 -5.82
CA ARG A 154 -25.30 -4.08 -5.32
C ARG A 154 -23.90 -4.33 -4.74
N GLN A 155 -22.88 -3.76 -5.38
CA GLN A 155 -21.49 -3.89 -4.96
C GLN A 155 -21.22 -3.12 -3.67
N ARG A 156 -21.65 -1.86 -3.54
CA ARG A 156 -21.47 -1.06 -2.32
C ARG A 156 -22.24 -1.64 -1.14
N LYS A 157 -23.47 -2.13 -1.38
CA LYS A 157 -24.25 -2.83 -0.37
C LYS A 157 -23.55 -4.11 0.09
N ALA A 158 -23.00 -4.90 -0.84
CA ALA A 158 -22.23 -6.10 -0.49
C ALA A 158 -20.98 -5.76 0.35
N GLN A 159 -20.22 -4.73 -0.03
CA GLN A 159 -19.04 -4.27 0.72
C GLN A 159 -19.40 -3.79 2.14
N ALA A 160 -20.46 -2.99 2.28
CA ALA A 160 -20.93 -2.52 3.58
C ALA A 160 -21.44 -3.68 4.45
N SER A 161 -22.12 -4.66 3.86
CA SER A 161 -22.57 -5.87 4.54
C SER A 161 -21.41 -6.77 4.99
N GLU A 162 -20.37 -6.92 4.16
CA GLU A 162 -19.15 -7.65 4.53
C GLU A 162 -18.46 -6.98 5.72
N LEU A 163 -18.33 -5.66 5.68
CA LEU A 163 -17.76 -4.89 6.78
C LEU A 163 -18.60 -5.01 8.07
N LEU A 164 -19.93 -4.99 7.98
CA LEU A 164 -20.83 -5.23 9.10
C LEU A 164 -20.71 -6.65 9.67
N GLY A 165 -20.34 -7.63 8.82
CA GLY A 165 -20.02 -9.00 9.22
C GLY A 165 -18.79 -9.09 10.12
N LEU A 166 -17.81 -8.21 9.94
CA LEU A 166 -16.61 -8.12 10.79
C LEU A 166 -16.92 -7.51 12.17
N VAL A 167 -17.93 -6.65 12.25
CA VAL A 167 -18.34 -6.02 13.51
C VAL A 167 -18.92 -7.07 14.47
N GLY A 168 -18.29 -7.22 15.63
CA GLY A 168 -18.71 -8.17 16.67
C GLY A 168 -20.17 -7.98 17.13
N PRO A 169 -20.90 -9.05 17.48
CA PRO A 169 -22.34 -9.02 17.74
C PRO A 169 -22.73 -8.19 18.97
N ARG A 170 -21.80 -7.93 19.88
CA ARG A 170 -22.02 -7.17 21.13
C ARG A 170 -21.75 -5.67 20.98
N VAL A 171 -21.34 -5.19 19.80
CA VAL A 171 -21.11 -3.76 19.57
C VAL A 171 -22.45 -3.03 19.52
N ARG A 172 -22.63 -2.05 20.41
CA ARG A 172 -23.85 -1.20 20.47
C ARG A 172 -24.01 -0.43 19.17
N GLY A 173 -25.23 -0.35 18.64
CA GLY A 173 -25.51 0.33 17.36
C GLY A 173 -25.42 -0.58 16.13
N ARG A 174 -24.97 -1.85 16.29
CA ARG A 174 -24.84 -2.79 15.16
C ARG A 174 -26.19 -3.12 14.52
N ARG A 175 -27.23 -3.35 15.32
CA ARG A 175 -28.57 -3.69 14.79
C ARG A 175 -29.19 -2.51 14.06
N GLU A 176 -28.99 -1.32 14.60
CA GLU A 176 -29.48 -0.06 14.05
C GLU A 176 -28.76 0.27 12.74
N ALA A 177 -27.43 0.09 12.67
CA ALA A 177 -26.68 0.24 11.43
C ALA A 177 -27.05 -0.82 10.38
N ALA A 178 -27.31 -2.06 10.79
CA ALA A 178 -27.81 -3.11 9.91
C ALA A 178 -29.17 -2.74 9.31
N ALA A 179 -30.11 -2.32 10.15
CA ALA A 179 -31.43 -1.88 9.71
C ALA A 179 -31.36 -0.67 8.77
N LEU A 180 -30.47 0.29 9.07
CA LEU A 180 -30.24 1.44 8.19
C LEU A 180 -29.67 1.03 6.83
N LEU A 181 -28.69 0.12 6.81
CA LEU A 181 -28.10 -0.40 5.58
C LEU A 181 -29.10 -1.19 4.73
N GLU A 182 -30.00 -1.94 5.38
CA GLU A 182 -31.07 -2.66 4.70
C GLU A 182 -32.11 -1.70 4.10
N ALA A 183 -32.43 -0.62 4.83
CA ALA A 183 -33.39 0.40 4.41
C ALA A 183 -32.90 1.30 3.27
N CYS A 184 -31.58 1.35 2.99
CA CYS A 184 -31.06 2.10 1.85
C CYS A 184 -31.63 1.55 0.52
N PRO A 185 -32.24 2.40 -0.33
CA PRO A 185 -32.76 1.97 -1.61
C PRO A 185 -31.65 1.43 -2.50
N SER A 186 -31.97 0.44 -3.33
CA SER A 186 -31.05 -0.08 -4.34
C SER A 186 -31.01 0.86 -5.54
N ASP A 187 -29.81 1.28 -5.92
CA ASP A 187 -29.56 2.02 -7.16
C ASP A 187 -28.57 1.24 -8.03
N GLU A 188 -28.97 0.85 -9.23
CA GLU A 188 -28.09 0.09 -10.16
C GLU A 188 -27.18 1.00 -10.98
N VAL A 189 -27.40 2.32 -10.97
CA VAL A 189 -26.59 3.29 -11.72
C VAL A 189 -25.35 3.66 -10.91
N GLU A 190 -24.35 2.79 -10.98
CA GLU A 190 -23.04 3.10 -10.41
C GLU A 190 -22.28 4.06 -11.34
N LEU A 191 -22.06 5.30 -10.90
CA LEU A 191 -21.10 6.21 -11.55
C LEU A 191 -19.79 5.43 -11.76
N ALA A 192 -19.31 5.40 -13.01
CA ALA A 192 -18.08 4.69 -13.34
C ALA A 192 -16.95 5.17 -12.42
N ALA A 193 -16.48 4.30 -11.54
CA ALA A 193 -15.40 4.56 -10.61
C ALA A 193 -14.13 3.87 -11.13
N PRO A 194 -13.41 4.47 -12.10
CA PRO A 194 -12.23 3.86 -12.72
C PRO A 194 -11.13 3.58 -11.69
N VAL A 195 -11.03 4.41 -10.65
CA VAL A 195 -10.10 4.22 -9.54
C VAL A 195 -10.40 2.92 -8.78
N ASP A 196 -11.68 2.65 -8.48
CA ASP A 196 -12.09 1.43 -7.79
C ASP A 196 -11.86 0.20 -8.67
N ALA A 197 -12.10 0.31 -9.98
CA ALA A 197 -11.83 -0.77 -10.93
C ALA A 197 -10.33 -1.10 -11.01
N ALA A 198 -9.47 -0.07 -11.10
CA ALA A 198 -8.02 -0.22 -11.10
C ALA A 198 -7.53 -0.89 -9.80
N TRP A 199 -8.06 -0.47 -8.65
CA TRP A 199 -7.69 -1.05 -7.37
C TRP A 199 -8.08 -2.51 -7.23
N ARG A 200 -9.30 -2.89 -7.68
CA ARG A 200 -9.72 -4.30 -7.70
C ARG A 200 -8.82 -5.17 -8.56
N TRP A 201 -8.45 -4.69 -9.75
CA TRP A 201 -7.52 -5.39 -10.62
C TRP A 201 -6.14 -5.55 -9.95
N LEU A 202 -5.65 -4.49 -9.31
CA LEU A 202 -4.39 -4.49 -8.59
C LEU A 202 -4.40 -5.48 -7.43
N GLN A 203 -5.43 -5.46 -6.58
CA GLN A 203 -5.59 -6.37 -5.44
C GLN A 203 -5.59 -7.84 -5.89
N ARG A 204 -6.40 -8.20 -6.89
CA ARG A 204 -6.44 -9.58 -7.41
C ARG A 204 -5.10 -10.04 -7.96
N THR A 205 -4.42 -9.17 -8.70
CA THR A 205 -3.10 -9.48 -9.26
C THR A 205 -2.09 -9.67 -8.14
N PHE A 206 -2.13 -8.78 -7.15
CA PHE A 206 -1.23 -8.80 -6.03
C PHE A 206 -1.43 -10.03 -5.14
N GLU A 207 -2.67 -10.41 -4.83
CA GLU A 207 -2.99 -11.63 -4.08
C GLU A 207 -2.48 -12.89 -4.79
N ARG A 208 -2.66 -12.98 -6.11
CA ARG A 208 -2.13 -14.10 -6.92
C ARG A 208 -0.61 -14.18 -6.86
N VAL A 209 0.07 -13.04 -6.90
CA VAL A 209 1.54 -12.99 -6.85
C VAL A 209 2.04 -13.26 -5.43
N ALA A 210 1.36 -12.75 -4.40
CA ALA A 210 1.72 -12.92 -2.99
C ALA A 210 1.57 -14.36 -2.51
N THR A 211 0.52 -15.04 -2.96
CA THR A 211 0.24 -16.44 -2.61
C THR A 211 1.12 -17.44 -3.36
N HIS A 212 1.91 -16.98 -4.33
CA HIS A 212 2.74 -17.87 -5.13
C HIS A 212 3.94 -18.41 -4.32
N PRO A 213 4.22 -19.73 -4.33
CA PRO A 213 5.26 -20.35 -3.48
C PRO A 213 6.67 -19.85 -3.77
N LYS A 214 6.91 -19.28 -4.96
CA LYS A 214 8.21 -18.72 -5.36
C LYS A 214 8.39 -17.23 -5.00
N ALA A 215 7.39 -16.56 -4.42
CA ALA A 215 7.45 -15.13 -4.14
C ALA A 215 8.69 -14.69 -3.33
N PRO A 216 9.11 -15.39 -2.25
CA PRO A 216 10.33 -15.02 -1.52
C PRO A 216 11.60 -15.17 -2.36
N THR A 217 11.65 -16.17 -3.24
CA THR A 217 12.78 -16.39 -4.15
C THR A 217 12.85 -15.30 -5.22
N VAL A 218 11.70 -14.91 -5.77
CA VAL A 218 11.61 -13.78 -6.72
C VAL A 218 12.08 -12.49 -6.06
N ALA A 219 11.65 -12.23 -4.82
CA ALA A 219 12.10 -11.06 -4.06
C ALA A 219 13.62 -11.02 -3.88
N VAL A 220 14.25 -12.17 -3.58
CA VAL A 220 15.72 -12.28 -3.48
C VAL A 220 16.40 -11.96 -4.81
N VAL A 221 15.89 -12.53 -5.91
CA VAL A 221 16.45 -12.29 -7.25
C VAL A 221 16.35 -10.81 -7.61
N VAL A 222 15.19 -10.19 -7.40
CA VAL A 222 14.99 -8.77 -7.68
C VAL A 222 15.91 -7.89 -6.83
N LEU A 223 15.99 -8.13 -5.53
CA LEU A 223 16.87 -7.39 -4.63
C LEU A 223 18.35 -7.56 -4.99
N ALA A 224 18.76 -8.75 -5.40
CA ALA A 224 20.13 -9.01 -5.84
C ALA A 224 20.44 -8.26 -7.16
N VAL A 225 19.50 -8.27 -8.11
CA VAL A 225 19.62 -7.50 -9.35
C VAL A 225 19.71 -6.01 -9.06
N GLN A 226 18.89 -5.46 -8.17
CA GLN A 226 18.95 -4.04 -7.79
C GLN A 226 20.26 -3.68 -7.08
N ALA A 227 20.75 -4.53 -6.17
CA ALA A 227 21.99 -4.30 -5.44
C ALA A 227 23.22 -4.18 -6.36
N VAL A 228 23.19 -4.80 -7.53
CA VAL A 228 24.25 -4.71 -8.55
C VAL A 228 23.93 -3.66 -9.61
N GLY A 229 22.69 -3.63 -10.10
CA GLY A 229 22.26 -2.75 -11.18
C GLY A 229 22.27 -1.27 -10.80
N ALA A 230 21.83 -0.91 -9.58
CA ALA A 230 21.79 0.49 -9.16
C ALA A 230 23.19 1.12 -9.10
N PRO A 231 24.22 0.50 -8.49
CA PRO A 231 25.59 1.00 -8.55
C PRO A 231 26.16 1.08 -9.98
N LEU A 232 25.91 0.08 -10.83
CA LEU A 232 26.39 0.10 -12.21
C LEU A 232 25.82 1.28 -13.01
N ILE A 233 24.52 1.54 -12.88
CA ILE A 233 23.86 2.70 -13.50
C ILE A 233 24.41 4.01 -12.93
N ALA A 234 24.63 4.07 -11.60
CA ALA A 234 25.15 5.28 -10.97
C ALA A 234 26.57 5.61 -11.46
N VAL A 235 27.45 4.60 -11.58
CA VAL A 235 28.82 4.78 -12.07
C VAL A 235 28.85 5.12 -13.56
N SER A 236 27.99 4.52 -14.38
CA SER A 236 27.99 4.79 -15.83
C SER A 236 27.50 6.19 -16.19
N VAL A 237 26.65 6.80 -15.36
CA VAL A 237 26.08 8.13 -15.61
C VAL A 237 26.78 9.23 -14.79
N GLY A 238 27.49 8.87 -13.72
CA GLY A 238 28.08 9.82 -12.78
C GLY A 238 29.34 10.51 -13.28
N SER A 239 29.30 11.85 -13.42
CA SER A 239 30.49 12.71 -13.56
C SER A 239 30.48 13.88 -12.56
N GLY A 240 31.65 14.25 -12.02
CA GLY A 240 31.83 15.40 -11.12
C GLY A 240 31.06 15.30 -9.79
N LEU A 241 30.17 16.28 -9.51
CA LEU A 241 29.31 16.35 -8.30
C LEU A 241 28.45 15.09 -8.07
N ALA A 242 28.37 14.17 -9.05
CA ALA A 242 27.77 12.86 -8.89
C ALA A 242 28.51 11.93 -7.91
N GLN A 243 29.74 12.23 -7.50
CA GLN A 243 30.53 11.32 -6.65
C GLN A 243 29.87 11.04 -5.30
N LEU A 244 29.23 12.04 -4.67
CA LEU A 244 28.45 11.85 -3.45
C LEU A 244 27.23 10.95 -3.70
N SER A 245 26.48 11.19 -4.78
CA SER A 245 25.34 10.34 -5.17
C SER A 245 25.77 8.90 -5.46
N VAL A 246 26.85 8.70 -6.21
CA VAL A 246 27.41 7.38 -6.53
C VAL A 246 27.81 6.65 -5.25
N SER A 247 28.54 7.33 -4.36
CA SER A 247 28.95 6.74 -3.07
C SER A 247 27.74 6.36 -2.21
N GLY A 248 26.72 7.21 -2.18
CA GLY A 248 25.48 6.94 -1.45
C GLY A 248 24.69 5.76 -2.01
N VAL A 249 24.61 5.62 -3.34
CA VAL A 249 24.02 4.45 -4.01
C VAL A 249 24.80 3.18 -3.68
N ILE A 250 26.13 3.21 -3.73
CA ILE A 250 26.99 2.06 -3.42
C ILE A 250 26.78 1.62 -1.96
N VAL A 251 26.87 2.55 -1.01
CA VAL A 251 26.69 2.25 0.42
C VAL A 251 25.27 1.74 0.68
N GLY A 252 24.25 2.35 0.06
CA GLY A 252 22.85 1.92 0.07
C GLY A 252 22.68 0.47 -0.36
N SER A 253 23.17 0.16 -1.56
CA SER A 253 23.09 -1.16 -2.16
C SER A 253 23.85 -2.22 -1.39
N LEU A 254 25.04 -1.89 -0.84
CA LEU A 254 25.78 -2.80 0.03
C LEU A 254 25.00 -3.12 1.30
N LEU A 255 24.45 -2.10 1.97
CA LEU A 255 23.66 -2.29 3.19
C LEU A 255 22.41 -3.15 2.91
N SER A 256 21.66 -2.84 1.84
CA SER A 256 20.52 -3.64 1.38
C SER A 256 20.93 -5.08 1.07
N ALA A 257 22.03 -5.29 0.35
CA ALA A 257 22.57 -6.61 0.03
C ALA A 257 22.89 -7.42 1.29
N THR A 258 23.41 -6.79 2.36
CA THR A 258 23.66 -7.50 3.61
C THR A 258 22.38 -8.06 4.24
N PHE A 259 21.27 -7.32 4.17
CA PHE A 259 19.97 -7.79 4.65
C PHE A 259 19.40 -8.88 3.74
N THR A 260 19.52 -8.74 2.42
CA THR A 260 19.11 -9.76 1.44
C THR A 260 19.86 -11.08 1.64
N VAL A 261 21.19 -11.05 1.82
CA VAL A 261 22.00 -12.26 2.08
C VAL A 261 21.63 -12.89 3.42
N ARG A 262 21.44 -12.10 4.47
CA ARG A 262 20.98 -12.62 5.77
C ARG A 262 19.58 -13.23 5.67
N GLY A 263 18.65 -12.58 4.94
CA GLY A 263 17.31 -13.08 4.68
C GLY A 263 17.33 -14.41 3.93
N TRP A 264 18.15 -14.50 2.87
CA TRP A 264 18.36 -15.74 2.11
C TRP A 264 18.89 -16.89 2.97
N ARG A 265 19.89 -16.63 3.82
CA ARG A 265 20.41 -17.63 4.77
C ARG A 265 19.33 -18.13 5.74
N GLN A 266 18.46 -17.24 6.21
CA GLN A 266 17.35 -17.61 7.10
C GLN A 266 16.25 -18.38 6.37
N LEU A 267 16.01 -18.06 5.09
CA LEU A 267 15.08 -18.81 4.24
C LEU A 267 15.55 -20.25 4.06
N ARG A 268 16.85 -20.46 3.80
CA ARG A 268 17.47 -21.81 3.73
C ARG A 268 17.41 -22.59 5.05
N ARG A 269 17.36 -21.90 6.19
CA ARG A 269 17.19 -22.49 7.53
C ARG A 269 15.72 -22.72 7.92
N ALA A 270 14.79 -22.69 6.95
CA ALA A 270 13.35 -22.83 7.15
C ALA A 270 12.71 -21.78 8.10
N ARG A 271 13.39 -20.67 8.41
CA ARG A 271 12.88 -19.58 9.27
C ARG A 271 12.21 -18.49 8.43
N ARG A 272 11.10 -18.84 7.76
CA ARG A 272 10.42 -17.99 6.76
C ARG A 272 10.06 -16.61 7.30
N LEU A 273 9.44 -16.52 8.49
CA LEU A 273 9.02 -15.24 9.06
C LEU A 273 10.20 -14.27 9.31
N ARG A 274 11.36 -14.80 9.75
CA ARG A 274 12.57 -13.99 9.94
C ARG A 274 13.20 -13.59 8.61
N ALA A 275 13.16 -14.47 7.62
CA ALA A 275 13.65 -14.17 6.27
C ALA A 275 12.88 -13.01 5.64
N VAL A 276 11.54 -13.07 5.69
CA VAL A 276 10.66 -12.03 5.15
C VAL A 276 10.91 -10.68 5.82
N ARG A 277 11.04 -10.63 7.16
CA ARG A 277 11.41 -9.39 7.88
C ARG A 277 12.75 -8.80 7.42
N LEU A 278 13.74 -9.64 7.15
CA LEU A 278 15.04 -9.17 6.65
C LEU A 278 14.94 -8.66 5.22
N PHE A 279 14.10 -9.26 4.37
CA PHE A 279 13.82 -8.72 3.04
C PHE A 279 13.07 -7.40 3.11
N GLU A 280 12.11 -7.24 4.03
CA GLU A 280 11.44 -5.95 4.27
C GLU A 280 12.47 -4.87 4.64
N LEU A 281 13.42 -5.19 5.53
CA LEU A 281 14.51 -4.27 5.89
C LEU A 281 15.41 -3.95 4.70
N ALA A 282 15.74 -4.92 3.85
CA ALA A 282 16.53 -4.70 2.65
C ALA A 282 15.83 -3.71 1.69
N VAL A 283 14.53 -3.90 1.45
CA VAL A 283 13.72 -3.00 0.61
C VAL A 283 13.62 -1.62 1.24
N LEU A 284 13.41 -1.53 2.56
CA LEU A 284 13.36 -0.23 3.25
C LEU A 284 14.69 0.51 3.16
N VAL A 285 15.83 -0.18 3.27
CA VAL A 285 17.16 0.41 3.09
C VAL A 285 17.35 0.87 1.64
N SER A 286 16.92 0.07 0.66
CA SER A 286 16.94 0.48 -0.75
C SER A 286 16.14 1.77 -0.95
N LEU A 287 14.90 1.82 -0.47
CA LEU A 287 14.03 2.99 -0.56
C LEU A 287 14.63 4.22 0.15
N LEU A 288 15.12 4.06 1.38
CA LEU A 288 15.53 5.20 2.20
C LEU A 288 16.94 5.69 1.92
N MET A 289 17.79 4.85 1.35
CA MET A 289 19.19 5.18 1.13
C MET A 289 19.51 5.14 -0.37
N THR A 290 19.45 3.97 -1.00
CA THR A 290 19.83 3.81 -2.42
C THR A 290 19.03 4.73 -3.33
N GLN A 291 17.70 4.72 -3.23
CA GLN A 291 16.83 5.49 -4.11
C GLN A 291 16.98 7.00 -3.90
N VAL A 292 17.18 7.49 -2.67
CA VAL A 292 17.39 8.93 -2.41
C VAL A 292 18.57 9.47 -3.22
N PHE A 293 19.70 8.76 -3.16
CA PHE A 293 20.89 9.14 -3.92
C PHE A 293 20.75 8.86 -5.42
N GLN A 294 20.00 7.82 -5.79
CA GLN A 294 19.73 7.51 -7.19
C GLN A 294 18.85 8.57 -7.85
N PHE A 295 17.86 9.14 -7.15
CA PHE A 295 17.04 10.25 -7.64
C PHE A 295 17.84 11.55 -7.82
N ALA A 296 18.90 11.76 -7.02
CA ALA A 296 19.80 12.90 -7.20
C ALA A 296 20.64 12.80 -8.50
N GLY A 297 20.89 11.59 -9.01
CA GLY A 297 21.67 11.35 -10.22
C GLY A 297 20.85 11.03 -11.47
N THR A 298 19.95 10.05 -11.37
CA THR A 298 19.21 9.43 -12.50
C THR A 298 17.73 9.25 -12.17
N GLN A 299 16.91 10.26 -12.50
CA GLN A 299 15.50 10.34 -12.09
C GLN A 299 14.63 9.20 -12.62
N PHE A 300 14.76 8.84 -13.91
CA PHE A 300 13.95 7.78 -14.52
C PHE A 300 14.32 6.38 -14.02
N ALA A 301 15.62 6.09 -13.86
CA ALA A 301 16.07 4.81 -13.33
C ALA A 301 15.62 4.63 -11.86
N ALA A 302 15.68 5.71 -11.06
CA ALA A 302 15.22 5.69 -9.68
C ALA A 302 13.69 5.48 -9.58
N ALA A 303 12.90 6.03 -10.50
CA ALA A 303 11.46 5.81 -10.54
C ALA A 303 11.09 4.33 -10.72
N GLY A 304 11.76 3.63 -11.65
CA GLY A 304 11.57 2.19 -11.84
C GLY A 304 11.98 1.38 -10.61
N GLY A 305 13.13 1.70 -10.01
CA GLY A 305 13.61 1.08 -8.77
C GLY A 305 12.65 1.27 -7.60
N MET A 306 12.15 2.48 -7.39
CA MET A 306 11.16 2.80 -6.36
C MET A 306 9.87 2.01 -6.53
N LEU A 307 9.30 1.98 -7.74
CA LEU A 307 8.06 1.23 -7.99
C LEU A 307 8.23 -0.24 -7.65
N LEU A 308 9.35 -0.83 -8.06
CA LEU A 308 9.69 -2.21 -7.76
C LEU A 308 9.84 -2.46 -6.25
N ASP A 309 10.51 -1.54 -5.55
CA ASP A 309 10.66 -1.59 -4.09
C ASP A 309 9.31 -1.48 -3.37
N LEU A 310 8.41 -0.60 -3.81
CA LEU A 310 7.07 -0.47 -3.22
C LEU A 310 6.23 -1.74 -3.41
N VAL A 311 6.28 -2.35 -4.61
CA VAL A 311 5.60 -3.61 -4.90
C VAL A 311 6.17 -4.74 -4.04
N LEU A 312 7.50 -4.88 -3.98
CA LEU A 312 8.17 -5.87 -3.13
C LEU A 312 7.83 -5.68 -1.66
N LEU A 313 7.84 -4.44 -1.17
CA LEU A 313 7.53 -4.12 0.22
C LEU A 313 6.10 -4.50 0.57
N GLY A 314 5.15 -4.26 -0.34
CA GLY A 314 3.80 -4.78 -0.20
C GLY A 314 3.80 -6.30 -0.12
N LEU A 315 4.43 -6.96 -1.10
CA LEU A 315 4.39 -8.42 -1.27
C LEU A 315 4.93 -9.14 -0.04
N LEU A 316 6.09 -8.68 0.45
CA LEU A 316 6.75 -9.20 1.64
C LEU A 316 5.88 -8.99 2.89
N ARG A 317 5.20 -7.85 3.00
CA ARG A 317 4.30 -7.59 4.12
C ARG A 317 3.08 -8.50 4.12
N ALA A 318 2.46 -8.70 2.96
CA ALA A 318 1.35 -9.64 2.82
C ALA A 318 1.78 -11.06 3.22
N GLU A 319 2.97 -11.50 2.79
CA GLU A 319 3.52 -12.80 3.16
C GLU A 319 3.81 -12.88 4.67
N ARG A 320 4.37 -11.83 5.25
CA ARG A 320 4.65 -11.76 6.69
C ARG A 320 3.37 -11.90 7.51
N ASP A 321 2.33 -11.15 7.14
CA ASP A 321 1.06 -11.15 7.86
C ASP A 321 0.36 -12.52 7.70
N ARG A 322 0.51 -13.21 6.56
CA ARG A 322 0.05 -14.60 6.37
C ARG A 322 0.79 -15.58 7.30
N LEU A 323 2.12 -15.53 7.30
CA LEU A 323 2.96 -16.39 8.13
C LEU A 323 2.71 -16.18 9.63
N GLN A 324 2.41 -14.95 10.05
CA GLN A 324 2.03 -14.65 11.44
C GLN A 324 0.70 -15.33 11.82
N ARG A 325 -0.32 -15.26 10.96
CA ARG A 325 -1.60 -15.94 11.19
C ARG A 325 -1.44 -17.45 11.26
N GLU A 326 -0.64 -18.03 10.36
CA GLU A 326 -0.32 -19.47 10.40
C GLU A 326 0.35 -19.87 11.72
N GLU A 327 1.30 -19.07 12.21
CA GLU A 327 1.99 -19.31 13.49
C GLU A 327 1.06 -19.13 14.71
N GLU A 328 0.09 -18.21 14.65
CA GLU A 328 -0.93 -18.01 15.69
C GLU A 328 -1.94 -19.16 15.73
N LEU A 329 -2.44 -19.61 14.57
CA LEU A 329 -3.35 -20.76 14.45
C LEU A 329 -2.69 -22.06 14.94
N ALA A 330 -1.41 -22.25 14.64
CA ALA A 330 -0.63 -23.39 15.14
C ALA A 330 -0.44 -23.37 16.66
N LYS A 331 -0.45 -22.18 17.30
CA LYS A 331 -0.34 -22.03 18.76
C LYS A 331 -1.68 -22.20 19.48
N THR A 332 -2.79 -21.86 18.84
CA THR A 332 -4.13 -21.95 19.42
C THR A 332 -4.81 -23.30 19.22
N THR A 333 -4.35 -24.10 18.26
CA THR A 333 -4.74 -25.52 18.15
C THR A 333 -3.97 -26.31 19.21
N PRO A 334 -4.61 -26.85 20.27
CA PRO A 334 -3.92 -27.73 21.20
C PRO A 334 -3.38 -28.90 20.38
N ALA A 335 -2.11 -29.25 20.57
CA ALA A 335 -1.56 -30.49 20.02
C ALA A 335 -2.56 -31.59 20.37
N ALA A 336 -3.19 -32.19 19.35
CA ALA A 336 -4.03 -33.35 19.53
C ALA A 336 -3.20 -34.35 20.33
N THR A 337 -3.53 -34.51 21.61
CA THR A 337 -3.00 -35.55 22.46
C THR A 337 -3.09 -36.82 21.65
N THR A 338 -1.92 -37.39 21.32
CA THR A 338 -1.80 -38.77 20.88
C THR A 338 -2.75 -39.58 21.74
N PRO A 339 -3.76 -40.27 21.19
CA PRO A 339 -4.57 -41.15 22.01
C PRO A 339 -3.58 -42.19 22.52
N LEU A 340 -3.21 -42.06 23.80
CA LEU A 340 -2.52 -43.12 24.52
C LEU A 340 -3.45 -44.32 24.36
N GLY A 341 -3.05 -45.29 23.56
CA GLY A 341 -3.83 -46.48 23.29
C GLY A 341 -4.15 -47.16 24.61
N LEU A 342 -5.34 -46.91 25.13
CA LEU A 342 -5.92 -47.77 26.14
C LEU A 342 -6.25 -49.09 25.43
N PRO A 343 -5.77 -50.23 25.93
CA PRO A 343 -6.14 -51.52 25.36
C PRO A 343 -7.68 -51.67 25.41
N PRO A 344 -8.29 -52.32 24.40
CA PRO A 344 -9.73 -52.47 24.34
C PRO A 344 -10.24 -53.18 25.60
N ASP A 345 -11.27 -52.58 26.21
CA ASP A 345 -11.94 -53.13 27.38
C ASP A 345 -12.57 -54.49 27.03
N PRO A 346 -12.14 -55.61 27.64
CA PRO A 346 -12.70 -56.93 27.36
C PRO A 346 -14.17 -57.08 27.80
N ALA A 347 -14.72 -56.09 28.53
CA ALA A 347 -16.10 -56.09 29.00
C ALA A 347 -17.07 -55.29 28.12
N ALA A 348 -16.62 -54.67 27.02
CA ALA A 348 -17.51 -53.95 26.12
C ALA A 348 -18.43 -54.94 25.35
N PRO A 349 -19.77 -54.83 25.44
CA PRO A 349 -20.66 -55.73 24.71
C PRO A 349 -20.48 -55.55 23.21
N ARG A 350 -20.29 -56.67 22.50
CA ARG A 350 -20.25 -56.69 21.03
C ARG A 350 -21.62 -56.28 20.52
N PHE A 351 -21.69 -55.17 19.80
CA PHE A 351 -22.89 -54.83 19.03
C PHE A 351 -23.10 -55.90 17.95
N PRO A 352 -24.34 -56.35 17.69
CA PRO A 352 -24.60 -57.28 16.60
C PRO A 352 -24.34 -56.58 15.26
N GLU A 353 -23.47 -57.15 14.44
CA GLU A 353 -23.45 -56.87 13.01
C GLU A 353 -24.58 -57.70 12.37
N ASP A 354 -25.48 -57.00 11.67
CA ASP A 354 -26.51 -57.54 10.76
C ASP A 354 -27.85 -58.03 11.39
N PRO A 355 -29.03 -57.51 10.99
CA PRO A 355 -30.34 -57.90 11.54
C PRO A 355 -30.96 -59.19 10.97
N SER A 356 -30.21 -60.08 10.31
CA SER A 356 -30.81 -61.08 9.41
C SER A 356 -30.65 -62.57 9.76
N ASP A 357 -30.18 -62.95 10.97
CA ASP A 357 -30.07 -64.37 11.33
C ASP A 357 -31.23 -64.87 12.23
N PRO A 358 -31.85 -66.03 11.92
CA PRO A 358 -33.00 -66.54 12.66
C PRO A 358 -32.56 -67.23 13.96
N VAL A 359 -33.31 -66.93 15.03
CA VAL A 359 -33.12 -67.48 16.38
C VAL A 359 -33.49 -68.97 16.40
N LEU A 360 -32.58 -69.81 16.90
CA LEU A 360 -32.88 -71.11 17.50
C LEU A 360 -32.41 -71.13 18.95
#